data_AF-A0A9D3YUV9-F1
#
_entry.id   AF-A0A9D3YUV9-F1
#
_cell.length_a   1.000
_cell.length_b   1.000
_cell.length_c   1.000
_cell.angle_alpha   90.00
_cell.angle_beta   90.00
_cell.angle_gamma   90.00
#
_symmetry.space_group_name_H-M   'P 1'
#
loop_
_entity.id
_entity.type
_entity.pdbx_description
1 polymer ?
#
loop_
_entity_poly.entity_id
_entity_poly.type
_entity_poly.pdbx_seq_one_letter_code
_entity_poly.pdbx_strand_id
1 'polypeptide(L)'
;MVWNQLKRHVSKSEPKTKEELVRAIKTFWNSHMTVEQCNMYIDHLFKVVPICIRMNGCATGDTPNRVFSRHDSRGKSIQFFENLLDTDEETRGKASLYNLQ
;
A
#
# COMPACT_ATOMS: atom_id res chain seq x y z
N MET A 1 -2.83 4.42 -2.84
CA MET A 1 -2.66 5.26 -1.63
C MET A 1 -2.84 6.74 -1.94
N VAL A 2 -2.02 7.32 -2.81
CA VAL A 2 -2.10 8.76 -3.22
C VAL A 2 -3.51 9.19 -3.59
N TRP A 3 -4.14 8.50 -4.55
CA TRP A 3 -5.50 8.84 -5.01
C TRP A 3 -6.55 8.79 -3.90
N ASN A 4 -6.42 7.87 -2.95
CA ASN A 4 -7.32 7.80 -1.80
C ASN A 4 -7.16 9.06 -0.92
N GLN A 5 -5.91 9.48 -0.66
CA GLN A 5 -5.65 10.69 0.11
C GLN A 5 -6.11 11.96 -0.60
N LEU A 6 -5.86 12.09 -1.91
CA LEU A 6 -6.35 13.21 -2.71
C LEU A 6 -7.87 13.31 -2.63
N LYS A 7 -8.60 12.21 -2.85
CA LYS A 7 -10.05 12.20 -2.75
C LYS A 7 -10.53 12.65 -1.37
N ARG A 8 -9.89 12.18 -0.29
CA ARG A 8 -10.21 12.61 1.08
C ARG A 8 -9.91 14.10 1.30
N HIS A 9 -8.82 14.62 0.75
CA HIS A 9 -8.48 16.05 0.83
C HIS A 9 -9.55 16.89 0.11
N VAL A 10 -9.86 16.55 -1.14
CA VAL A 10 -10.91 17.23 -1.92
C VAL A 10 -12.27 17.14 -1.23
N SER A 11 -12.65 15.96 -0.72
CA SER A 11 -13.90 15.77 -0.02
C SER A 11 -14.04 16.64 1.22
N LYS A 12 -12.95 16.90 1.96
CA LYS A 12 -12.96 17.79 3.13
C LYS A 12 -13.13 19.26 2.75
N SER A 13 -12.69 19.66 1.56
CA SER A 13 -12.84 21.04 1.08
C SER A 13 -14.21 21.33 0.44
N GLU A 14 -15.02 20.30 0.20
CA GLU A 14 -16.37 20.39 -0.38
C GLU A 14 -16.55 21.38 -1.55
N PRO A 15 -15.73 21.29 -2.61
CA PRO A 15 -15.82 22.24 -3.72
C PRO A 15 -17.20 22.19 -4.38
N LYS A 16 -17.81 23.35 -4.62
CA LYS A 16 -19.09 23.51 -5.32
C LYS A 16 -18.91 23.99 -6.76
N THR A 17 -17.71 24.47 -7.10
CA THR A 17 -17.34 24.90 -8.46
C THR A 17 -16.14 24.13 -8.99
N LYS A 18 -15.95 24.16 -10.31
CA LYS A 18 -14.78 23.55 -10.96
C LYS A 18 -13.49 24.21 -10.49
N GLU A 19 -13.50 25.52 -10.31
CA GLU A 19 -12.36 26.34 -9.91
C GLU A 19 -11.91 25.97 -8.50
N GLU A 20 -12.85 25.76 -7.58
CA GLU A 20 -12.58 25.27 -6.23
C GLU A 20 -12.01 23.85 -6.23
N LEU A 21 -12.55 22.95 -7.06
CA LEU A 21 -12.04 21.59 -7.21
C LEU A 21 -10.59 21.60 -7.70
N VAL A 22 -10.30 22.37 -8.76
CA VAL A 22 -8.94 22.52 -9.30
C VAL A 22 -8.00 23.11 -8.26
N ARG A 23 -8.45 24.11 -7.48
CA ARG A 23 -7.66 24.69 -6.39
C ARG A 23 -7.34 23.65 -5.33
N ALA A 24 -8.31 22.87 -4.86
CA ALA A 24 -8.11 21.81 -3.88
C ALA A 24 -7.11 20.74 -4.36
N ILE A 25 -7.21 20.33 -5.64
CA ILE A 25 -6.25 19.38 -6.23
C ILE A 25 -4.84 19.98 -6.24
N LYS A 26 -4.67 21.24 -6.67
CA LYS A 26 -3.36 21.91 -6.66
C LYS A 26 -2.79 22.03 -5.25
N THR A 27 -3.60 22.40 -4.27
CA THR A 27 -3.20 22.49 -2.85
C THR A 27 -2.75 21.14 -2.29
N PHE A 28 -3.42 20.04 -2.67
CA PHE A 28 -2.97 18.70 -2.27
C PHE A 28 -1.56 18.41 -2.79
N TRP A 29 -1.31 18.61 -4.08
CA TRP A 29 0.00 18.32 -4.67
C TRP A 29 1.10 19.23 -4.12
N ASN A 30 0.80 20.51 -3.92
CA ASN A 30 1.81 21.48 -3.49
C ASN A 30 2.10 21.46 -1.99
N SER A 31 1.14 21.05 -1.16
CA SER A 31 1.24 21.21 0.31
C SER A 31 1.11 19.92 1.10
N HIS A 32 0.53 18.86 0.51
CA HIS A 32 0.30 17.60 1.22
C HIS A 32 1.19 16.48 0.72
N MET A 33 1.51 16.44 -0.58
CA MET A 33 2.40 15.43 -1.15
C MET A 33 3.87 15.80 -0.91
N THR A 34 4.53 15.11 0.02
CA THR A 34 5.96 15.31 0.31
C THR A 34 6.82 14.19 -0.27
N VAL A 35 8.13 14.44 -0.39
CA VAL A 35 9.10 13.42 -0.82
C VAL A 35 9.06 12.20 0.10
N GLU A 36 8.91 12.42 1.41
CA GLU A 36 8.83 11.36 2.41
C GLU A 36 7.57 10.50 2.22
N GLN A 37 6.44 11.10 1.85
CA GLN A 37 5.22 10.36 1.54
C GLN A 37 5.36 9.53 0.26
N CYS A 38 5.94 10.12 -0.79
CA CYS A 38 6.25 9.40 -2.02
C CYS A 38 7.14 8.18 -1.74
N ASN A 39 8.21 8.36 -0.99
CA ASN A 39 9.12 7.29 -0.59
C ASN A 39 8.39 6.22 0.24
N MET A 40 7.57 6.61 1.23
CA MET A 40 6.76 5.67 1.99
C MET A 40 5.83 4.82 1.10
N TYR A 41 5.27 5.39 0.03
CA TYR A 41 4.42 4.65 -0.90
C TYR A 41 5.22 3.68 -1.79
N ILE A 42 6.43 4.07 -2.18
CA ILE A 42 7.35 3.21 -2.93
C ILE A 42 7.84 2.08 -2.03
N ASP A 43 8.23 2.38 -0.79
CA ASP A 43 8.68 1.42 0.21
C ASP A 43 7.60 0.35 0.47
N HIS A 44 6.32 0.75 0.46
CA HIS A 44 5.21 -0.18 0.59
C HIS A 44 5.17 -1.26 -0.51
N LEU A 45 5.76 -1.04 -1.69
CA LEU A 45 5.84 -2.05 -2.74
C LEU A 45 6.66 -3.26 -2.29
N PHE A 46 7.76 -3.05 -1.58
CA PHE A 46 8.61 -4.13 -1.05
C PHE A 46 7.83 -5.03 -0.07
N LYS A 47 6.82 -4.47 0.60
CA LYS A 47 5.90 -5.17 1.50
C LYS A 47 4.85 -5.99 0.75
N VAL A 48 4.23 -5.44 -0.31
CA VAL A 48 3.09 -6.12 -0.99
C VAL A 48 3.49 -7.10 -2.08
N VAL A 49 4.58 -6.83 -2.80
CA VAL A 49 5.02 -7.68 -3.92
C VAL A 49 5.25 -9.14 -3.49
N PRO A 50 5.92 -9.44 -2.37
CA PRO A 50 6.09 -10.81 -1.90
C PRO A 50 4.77 -11.54 -1.61
N ILE A 51 3.74 -10.82 -1.16
CA ILE A 51 2.41 -11.39 -0.92
C ILE A 51 1.74 -11.71 -2.26
N CYS A 52 1.79 -10.78 -3.22
CA CYS A 52 1.22 -10.99 -4.55
C CYS A 52 1.82 -12.24 -5.22
N ILE A 53 3.14 -12.42 -5.13
CA ILE A 53 3.82 -13.60 -5.66
C ILE A 53 3.32 -14.87 -4.95
N ARG A 54 3.28 -14.88 -3.61
CA ARG A 54 2.83 -16.03 -2.81
C ARG A 54 1.35 -16.40 -3.04
N MET A 55 0.54 -15.43 -3.45
CA MET A 55 -0.87 -15.63 -3.80
C MET A 55 -1.10 -15.81 -5.30
N ASN A 56 -0.05 -16.06 -6.09
CA ASN A 56 -0.11 -16.26 -7.54
C ASN A 56 -0.88 -15.13 -8.27
N GLY A 57 -0.62 -13.88 -7.88
CA GLY A 57 -1.26 -12.69 -8.45
C GLY A 57 -2.69 -12.40 -7.95
N CYS A 58 -3.24 -13.22 -7.05
CA CYS A 58 -4.55 -12.96 -6.46
C CYS A 58 -4.55 -11.76 -5.50
N ALA A 59 -5.74 -11.25 -5.19
CA ALA A 59 -5.91 -10.12 -4.28
C ALA A 59 -5.33 -10.42 -2.88
N THR A 60 -4.50 -9.50 -2.37
CA THR A 60 -3.77 -9.70 -1.10
C THR A 60 -4.65 -9.60 0.14
N GLY A 61 -5.84 -9.01 0.03
CA GLY A 61 -6.76 -8.79 1.15
C GLY A 61 -6.10 -8.08 2.33
N ASP A 62 -6.37 -8.56 3.54
CA ASP A 62 -5.81 -8.01 4.78
C ASP A 62 -4.43 -8.61 5.15
N THR A 63 -3.90 -9.53 4.35
CA THR A 63 -2.61 -10.19 4.60
C THR A 63 -1.47 -9.20 4.90
N PRO A 64 -1.30 -8.07 4.17
CA PRO A 64 -0.24 -7.12 4.48
C PRO A 64 -0.36 -6.47 5.87
N ASN A 65 -1.58 -6.27 6.37
CA ASN A 65 -1.78 -5.71 7.71
C ASN A 65 -1.60 -6.79 8.76
N ARG A 66 -2.18 -7.97 8.53
CA ARG A 66 -2.10 -9.10 9.46
C ARG A 66 -0.66 -9.52 9.73
N VAL A 67 0.15 -9.71 8.69
CA VAL A 67 1.53 -10.20 8.81
C VAL A 67 2.52 -9.10 9.19
N PHE A 68 2.33 -7.88 8.67
CA PHE A 68 3.34 -6.82 8.78
C PHE A 68 2.91 -5.60 9.60
N SER A 69 1.81 -5.65 10.36
CA SER A 69 1.32 -4.50 11.15
C SER A 69 2.36 -3.91 12.10
N ARG A 70 3.29 -4.73 12.59
CA ARG A 70 4.34 -4.33 13.54
C ARG A 70 5.60 -3.78 12.86
N HIS A 71 5.64 -3.73 11.54
CA HIS A 71 6.82 -3.35 10.77
C HIS A 71 6.48 -2.29 9.74
N ASP A 72 7.20 -1.16 9.79
CA ASP A 72 7.18 -0.21 8.68
C ASP A 72 7.96 -0.77 7.47
N SER A 73 7.75 -0.13 6.32
CA SER A 73 8.41 -0.50 5.07
C SER A 73 9.75 0.20 4.85
N ARG A 74 10.12 1.17 5.70
CA ARG A 74 11.21 2.09 5.41
C ARG A 74 12.56 1.38 5.58
N GLY A 75 13.37 1.39 4.51
CA GLY A 75 14.70 0.78 4.53
C GLY A 75 14.70 -0.74 4.67
N LYS A 76 13.55 -1.40 4.47
CA LYS A 76 13.43 -2.86 4.51
C LYS A 76 13.48 -3.43 3.09
N SER A 77 14.25 -4.49 2.92
CA SER A 77 14.34 -5.20 1.64
C SER A 77 13.13 -6.10 1.42
N ILE A 78 12.92 -6.54 0.16
CA ILE A 78 11.96 -7.59 -0.16
C ILE A 78 12.23 -8.86 0.67
N GLN A 79 13.50 -9.27 0.82
CA GLN A 79 13.88 -10.45 1.59
C GLN A 79 13.42 -10.39 3.06
N PHE A 80 13.46 -9.19 3.66
CA PHE A 80 12.96 -9.01 5.03
C PHE A 80 11.47 -9.37 5.13
N PHE A 81 10.66 -8.96 4.15
CA PHE A 81 9.22 -9.26 4.12
C PHE A 81 8.93 -10.71 3.73
N GLU A 82 9.73 -11.32 2.86
CA GLU A 82 9.63 -12.74 2.53
C GLU A 82 9.84 -13.61 3.75
N ASN A 83 10.90 -13.35 4.52
CA ASN A 83 11.20 -14.11 5.73
C ASN A 83 10.05 -14.02 6.74
N LEU A 84 9.43 -12.84 6.87
CA LEU A 84 8.27 -12.66 7.74
C LEU A 84 7.03 -13.44 7.25
N LEU A 85 6.80 -13.49 5.93
CA LEU A 85 5.70 -14.29 5.37
C LEU A 85 5.91 -15.79 5.64
N ASP A 86 7.15 -16.27 5.61
CA ASP A 86 7.45 -17.68 5.91
C ASP A 86 7.23 -18.04 7.40
N THR A 87 7.15 -17.04 8.29
CA THR A 87 6.76 -17.29 9.69
C THR A 87 5.24 -17.38 9.88
N ASP A 88 4.44 -17.01 8.87
CA ASP A 88 2.99 -16.97 8.98
C ASP A 88 2.33 -18.23 8.42
N GLU A 89 1.69 -19.02 9.30
CA GLU A 89 1.12 -20.33 8.95
C GLU A 89 0.02 -20.24 7.88
N GLU A 90 -0.81 -19.19 7.92
CA GLU A 90 -1.92 -19.03 6.97
C GLU A 90 -1.41 -18.73 5.54
N THR A 91 -0.40 -17.87 5.40
CA THR A 91 0.19 -17.58 4.08
C THR A 91 0.99 -18.76 3.54
N ARG A 92 1.64 -19.56 4.39
CA ARG A 92 2.25 -20.84 3.99
C ARG A 92 1.23 -21.82 3.44
N GLY A 93 0.08 -21.96 4.09
CA GLY A 93 -1.01 -22.83 3.63
C GLY A 93 -1.58 -22.42 2.27
N LYS A 94 -1.76 -21.11 2.05
CA LYS A 94 -2.27 -20.57 0.77
C LYS A 94 -1.30 -20.79 -0.39
N ALA A 95 0.00 -20.67 -0.17
CA ALA A 95 1.00 -20.96 -1.20
C ALA A 95 0.87 -22.41 -1.72
N SER A 96 0.62 -23.37 -0.83
CA SER A 96 0.43 -24.77 -1.20
C SER A 96 -0.84 -25.03 -2.02
N LEU A 97 -1.90 -24.23 -1.85
CA LEU A 97 -3.15 -24.38 -2.59
C LEU A 97 -3.04 -23.86 -4.03
N TYR A 98 -2.26 -22.80 -4.26
CA TYR A 98 -2.08 -22.22 -5.59
C TYR A 98 -0.97 -22.88 -6.41
N ASN A 99 -0.05 -23.61 -5.78
CA ASN A 99 1.00 -24.38 -6.46
C ASN A 99 0.53 -25.77 -6.95
N LEU A 100 -0.76 -26.12 -6.77
CA LEU A 100 -1.38 -27.37 -7.20
C LEU A 100 -2.21 -27.23 -8.50
N GLN A 101 -2.14 -26.08 -9.17
CA GLN A 101 -2.74 -25.82 -10.50
C GLN A 101 -1.64 -25.67 -11.55
#